data_AF-A0AAE6VSC6-F1
#
_entry.id   AF-A0AAE6VSC6-F1
#
_cell.length_a   1.000
_cell.length_b   1.000
_cell.length_c   1.000
_cell.angle_alpha   90.00
_cell.angle_beta   90.00
_cell.angle_gamma   90.00
#
_symmetry.space_group_name_H-M   'P 1'
#
loop_
_entity.id
_entity.type
_entity.pdbx_description
1 polymer ?
#
loop_
_entity_poly.entity_id
_entity_poly.type
_entity_poly.pdbx_seq_one_letter_code
_entity_poly.pdbx_strand_id
1 'polypeptide(L)'
;MSYSQLINDPRLDGYTQRMRNGSTQTFYHGDDHRDFERYRAEGGPSNSSEIKMHDKPDTIYIEPPEKHIYAELIDGQWYWVNGCGSCNGKQRDWTTYIECDKHNVCASCGCSRSQLTEAPWGGKNGWVCKPCADKEDTARKEKALERVADYEYNEWDFYSNDEITCPHCKAIIESDCDDYECDSDDRECHDCGNTFELTAVHTVTWTTKRKDEAA
;
A
#
# COMPACT_ATOMS: atom_id res chain seq x y z
N MET A 1 -1.88 -28.80 6.33
CA MET A 1 -3.35 -28.74 6.24
C MET A 1 -3.85 -27.99 7.46
N SER A 2 -4.50 -26.85 7.23
CA SER A 2 -4.99 -25.91 8.25
C SER A 2 -6.01 -26.59 9.15
N TYR A 3 -5.83 -26.52 10.47
CA TYR A 3 -6.82 -27.00 11.44
C TYR A 3 -8.08 -26.13 11.34
N SER A 4 -9.14 -26.67 10.75
CA SER A 4 -10.46 -26.04 10.77
C SER A 4 -11.17 -26.37 12.08
N GLN A 5 -11.22 -25.42 13.01
CA GLN A 5 -11.97 -25.58 14.27
C GLN A 5 -13.39 -25.03 14.08
N LEU A 6 -14.40 -25.80 14.47
CA LEU A 6 -15.80 -25.35 14.40
C LEU A 6 -16.05 -24.15 15.32
N ILE A 7 -16.78 -23.14 14.81
CA ILE A 7 -17.26 -22.00 15.60
C ILE A 7 -18.61 -22.38 16.19
N ASN A 8 -18.62 -22.75 17.47
CA ASN A 8 -19.84 -23.10 18.19
C ASN A 8 -20.46 -21.86 18.86
N ASP A 9 -20.91 -20.90 18.05
CA ASP A 9 -21.62 -19.71 18.51
C ASP A 9 -23.06 -19.72 17.96
N PRO A 10 -24.08 -19.99 18.80
CA PRO A 10 -25.47 -20.08 18.33
C PRO A 10 -26.01 -18.74 17.80
N ARG A 11 -25.34 -17.61 18.09
CA ARG A 11 -25.76 -16.30 17.56
C ARG A 11 -25.52 -16.19 16.04
N LEU A 12 -24.65 -17.03 15.48
CA LEU A 12 -24.40 -17.09 14.03
C LEU A 12 -25.45 -17.87 13.24
N ASP A 13 -26.45 -18.44 13.90
CA ASP A 13 -27.52 -19.15 13.20
C ASP A 13 -28.27 -18.19 12.24
N GLY A 14 -28.45 -18.63 11.00
CA GLY A 14 -29.02 -17.82 9.91
C GLY A 14 -28.04 -16.87 9.17
N TYR A 15 -26.82 -16.67 9.66
CA TYR A 15 -25.82 -15.84 8.97
C TYR A 15 -25.14 -16.61 7.84
N THR A 16 -25.19 -16.05 6.63
CA THR A 16 -24.63 -16.67 5.40
C THR A 16 -23.36 -16.00 4.89
N GLN A 17 -22.99 -14.85 5.44
CA GLN A 17 -21.82 -14.10 5.03
C GLN A 17 -21.16 -13.39 6.21
N ARG A 18 -19.84 -13.19 6.09
CA ARG A 18 -19.03 -12.35 6.97
C ARG A 18 -18.78 -11.03 6.27
N MET A 19 -18.96 -9.91 6.98
CA MET A 19 -18.91 -8.59 6.36
C MET A 19 -17.52 -7.95 6.37
N ARG A 20 -16.75 -8.13 7.46
CA ARG A 20 -15.39 -7.58 7.58
C ARG A 20 -14.40 -8.61 8.09
N ASN A 21 -13.19 -8.57 7.54
CA ASN A 21 -12.04 -9.33 8.01
C ASN A 21 -11.08 -8.40 8.77
N GLY A 22 -10.87 -8.67 10.05
CA GLY A 22 -9.93 -7.92 10.87
C GLY A 22 -9.55 -8.72 12.11
N SER A 23 -9.02 -8.04 13.11
CA SER A 23 -8.81 -8.62 14.44
C SER A 23 -10.11 -9.18 15.01
N THR A 24 -11.25 -8.57 14.68
CA THR A 24 -12.60 -9.00 15.07
C THR A 24 -13.37 -9.43 13.82
N GLN A 25 -14.11 -10.54 13.90
CA GLN A 25 -15.02 -10.96 12.84
C GLN A 25 -16.40 -10.33 13.05
N THR A 26 -16.89 -9.61 12.04
CA THR A 26 -18.17 -8.89 12.12
C THR A 26 -19.21 -9.52 11.21
N PHE A 27 -20.40 -9.77 11.77
CA PHE A 27 -21.55 -10.35 11.10
C PHE A 27 -22.77 -9.45 11.28
N TYR A 28 -23.50 -9.14 10.22
CA TYR A 28 -24.82 -8.50 10.24
C TYR A 28 -25.55 -8.86 8.94
N HIS A 29 -26.88 -8.79 8.97
CA HIS A 29 -27.72 -8.92 7.78
C HIS A 29 -27.80 -7.57 7.06
N GLY A 30 -27.66 -7.60 5.74
CA GLY A 30 -27.74 -6.42 4.88
C GLY A 30 -26.50 -6.22 4.01
N ASP A 31 -26.45 -5.05 3.38
CA ASP A 31 -25.43 -4.66 2.42
C ASP A 31 -24.92 -3.25 2.78
N ASP A 32 -23.60 -3.07 2.81
CA ASP A 32 -22.95 -1.79 3.10
C ASP A 32 -23.25 -0.74 2.03
N HIS A 33 -23.45 -1.17 0.77
CA HIS A 33 -23.78 -0.26 -0.32
C HIS A 33 -25.05 0.56 -0.01
N ARG A 34 -26.05 -0.08 0.58
CA ARG A 34 -27.33 0.57 0.93
C ARG A 34 -27.19 1.55 2.10
N ASP A 35 -26.25 1.33 3.01
CA ASP A 35 -25.99 2.27 4.09
C ASP A 35 -25.20 3.49 3.60
N PHE A 36 -24.29 3.34 2.62
CA PHE A 36 -23.66 4.48 1.96
C PHE A 36 -24.69 5.35 1.21
N GLU A 37 -25.64 4.73 0.50
CA GLU A 37 -26.74 5.45 -0.15
C GLU A 37 -27.61 6.20 0.87
N ARG A 38 -27.99 5.54 1.98
CA ARG A 38 -28.74 6.19 3.07
C ARG A 38 -27.96 7.37 3.65
N TYR A 39 -26.68 7.18 3.94
CA TYR A 39 -25.83 8.21 4.55
C TYR A 39 -25.68 9.44 3.64
N ARG A 40 -25.50 9.23 2.33
CA ARG A 40 -25.50 10.32 1.34
C ARG A 40 -26.86 11.03 1.27
N ALA A 41 -27.97 10.29 1.34
CA ALA A 41 -29.32 10.86 1.33
C ALA A 41 -29.63 11.69 2.59
N GLU A 42 -29.00 11.35 3.73
CA GLU A 42 -29.09 12.08 4.99
C GLU A 42 -28.16 13.31 5.06
N GLY A 43 -27.46 13.64 3.96
CA GLY A 43 -26.57 14.80 3.87
C GLY A 43 -25.16 14.55 4.40
N GLY A 44 -24.78 13.29 4.59
CA GLY A 44 -23.43 12.92 4.99
C GLY A 44 -22.38 13.26 3.91
N PRO A 45 -21.12 13.54 4.30
CA PRO A 45 -20.05 13.84 3.35
C PRO A 45 -19.83 12.70 2.37
N SER A 46 -19.45 13.05 1.14
CA SER A 46 -19.18 12.10 0.06
C SER A 46 -17.80 11.43 0.16
N ASN A 47 -16.92 11.92 1.04
CA ASN A 47 -15.59 11.38 1.26
C ASN A 47 -15.65 10.14 2.18
N SER A 48 -14.93 9.07 1.85
CA SER A 48 -15.03 7.80 2.61
C SER A 48 -14.41 7.86 4.00
N SER A 49 -13.54 8.84 4.28
CA SER A 49 -12.78 8.95 5.53
C SER A 49 -13.61 9.44 6.72
N GLU A 50 -14.76 10.09 6.50
CA GLU A 50 -15.59 10.66 7.57
C GLU A 50 -16.92 9.91 7.78
N ILE A 51 -17.21 8.92 6.93
CA ILE A 51 -18.44 8.14 6.99
C ILE A 51 -18.38 7.23 8.22
N LYS A 52 -19.15 7.61 9.25
CA LYS A 52 -19.40 6.75 10.42
C LYS A 52 -20.48 5.75 10.07
N MET A 53 -20.06 4.54 9.71
CA MET A 53 -20.98 3.42 9.56
C MET A 53 -21.63 3.13 10.91
N HIS A 54 -22.96 3.11 10.96
CA HIS A 54 -23.69 2.71 12.16
C HIS A 54 -23.67 1.19 12.26
N ASP A 55 -23.33 0.67 13.43
CA ASP A 55 -23.52 -0.74 13.72
C ASP A 55 -25.01 -1.07 13.56
N LYS A 56 -25.30 -2.08 12.74
CA LYS A 56 -26.67 -2.55 12.55
C LYS A 56 -27.15 -3.21 13.85
N PRO A 57 -28.46 -3.16 14.17
CA PRO A 57 -28.98 -3.69 15.43
C PRO A 57 -28.75 -5.20 15.62
N ASP A 58 -28.50 -5.93 14.54
CA ASP A 58 -28.18 -7.36 14.52
C ASP A 58 -26.68 -7.63 14.33
N THR A 59 -25.81 -6.64 14.61
CA THR A 59 -24.37 -6.83 14.47
C THR A 59 -23.82 -7.71 15.57
N ILE A 60 -23.08 -8.75 15.19
CA ILE A 60 -22.36 -9.66 16.07
C ILE A 60 -20.87 -9.52 15.83
N TYR A 61 -20.13 -9.44 16.92
CA TYR A 61 -18.67 -9.45 16.95
C TYR A 61 -18.18 -10.75 17.59
N ILE A 62 -17.27 -11.42 16.91
CA ILE A 62 -16.61 -12.62 17.41
C ILE A 62 -15.10 -12.43 17.27
N GLU A 63 -14.39 -12.58 18.39
CA GLU A 63 -12.95 -12.56 18.41
C GLU A 63 -12.40 -13.93 18.00
N PRO A 64 -11.48 -14.00 17.04
CA PRO A 64 -10.79 -15.23 16.71
C PRO A 64 -9.86 -15.65 17.86
N PRO A 65 -9.63 -16.96 18.07
CA PRO A 65 -8.67 -17.44 19.05
C PRO A 65 -7.24 -16.91 18.82
N GLU A 66 -6.90 -16.65 17.55
CA GLU A 66 -5.61 -16.12 17.13
C GLU A 66 -5.80 -15.08 16.02
N LYS A 67 -4.89 -14.10 15.92
CA LYS A 67 -5.01 -13.00 14.94
C LYS A 67 -5.02 -13.44 13.47
N HIS A 68 -4.47 -14.62 13.21
CA HIS A 68 -4.20 -15.12 11.87
C HIS A 68 -5.27 -16.06 11.33
N ILE A 69 -6.31 -16.33 12.13
CA ILE A 69 -7.44 -17.18 11.74
C ILE A 69 -8.69 -16.32 11.59
N TYR A 70 -9.54 -16.68 10.64
CA TYR A 70 -10.78 -15.97 10.34
C TYR A 70 -11.95 -16.94 10.20
N ALA A 71 -13.17 -16.42 10.30
CA ALA A 71 -14.38 -17.23 10.19
C ALA A 71 -14.76 -17.44 8.72
N GLU A 72 -14.89 -18.68 8.28
CA GLU A 72 -15.33 -19.05 6.92
C GLU A 72 -16.50 -20.03 6.99
N LEU A 73 -17.50 -19.83 6.12
CA LEU A 73 -18.65 -20.70 6.03
C LEU A 73 -18.32 -21.85 5.06
N ILE A 74 -18.24 -23.07 5.58
CA ILE A 74 -17.91 -24.28 4.81
C ILE A 74 -19.01 -25.30 5.09
N ASP A 75 -19.63 -25.83 4.03
CA ASP A 75 -20.71 -26.84 4.12
C ASP A 75 -21.85 -26.46 5.09
N GLY A 76 -22.18 -25.17 5.15
CA GLY A 76 -23.25 -24.64 6.00
C GLY A 76 -22.89 -24.46 7.47
N GLN A 77 -21.61 -24.63 7.85
CA GLN A 77 -21.13 -24.41 9.21
C GLN A 77 -19.95 -23.43 9.22
N TRP A 78 -19.84 -22.64 10.28
CA TRP A 78 -18.77 -21.66 10.44
C TRP A 78 -17.52 -22.31 11.06
N TYR A 79 -16.37 -22.12 10.43
CA TYR A 79 -15.07 -22.64 10.87
C TYR A 79 -14.04 -21.52 11.01
N TRP A 80 -13.14 -21.67 11.98
CA TRP A 80 -11.89 -20.93 12.03
C TRP A 80 -10.92 -21.51 11.00
N VAL A 81 -10.48 -20.69 10.06
CA VAL A 81 -9.56 -21.07 8.97
C VAL A 81 -8.27 -20.25 9.08
N ASN A 82 -7.13 -20.90 8.84
CA ASN A 82 -5.83 -20.25 8.83
C ASN A 82 -5.70 -19.33 7.61
N GLY A 83 -5.60 -18.02 7.85
CA GLY A 83 -5.39 -17.02 6.81
C GLY A 83 -3.94 -16.67 6.53
N CYS A 84 -2.97 -17.21 7.29
CA CYS A 84 -1.56 -16.93 7.07
C CYS A 84 -1.08 -17.52 5.74
N GLY A 85 -0.78 -16.64 4.78
CA GLY A 85 -0.29 -17.01 3.46
C GLY A 85 0.91 -17.96 3.52
N SER A 86 1.91 -17.63 4.34
CA SER A 86 3.12 -18.43 4.52
C SER A 86 2.84 -19.83 5.08
N CYS A 87 1.92 -19.96 6.05
CA CYS A 87 1.48 -21.28 6.53
C CYS A 87 0.80 -22.11 5.44
N ASN A 88 0.12 -21.43 4.51
CA ASN A 88 -0.60 -22.03 3.40
C ASN A 88 0.26 -22.17 2.14
N GLY A 89 1.59 -22.01 2.25
CA GLY A 89 2.53 -22.20 1.15
C GLY A 89 2.53 -21.07 0.11
N LYS A 90 1.86 -19.95 0.39
CA LYS A 90 1.97 -18.74 -0.43
C LYS A 90 3.26 -18.01 -0.07
N GLN A 91 3.97 -17.53 -1.08
CA GLN A 91 5.07 -16.59 -0.86
C GLN A 91 4.51 -15.29 -0.30
N ARG A 92 5.29 -14.62 0.56
CA ARG A 92 4.93 -13.27 0.99
C ARG A 92 5.00 -12.34 -0.21
N ASP A 93 3.92 -11.61 -0.42
CA ASP A 93 3.82 -10.55 -1.41
C ASP A 93 3.12 -9.36 -0.74
N TRP A 94 3.88 -8.28 -0.60
CA TRP A 94 3.54 -7.10 0.19
C TRP A 94 3.15 -7.39 1.65
N THR A 95 2.74 -6.35 2.37
CA THR A 95 2.32 -6.51 3.77
C THR A 95 0.93 -7.14 3.81
N THR A 96 0.82 -8.32 4.43
CA THR A 96 -0.47 -8.95 4.68
C THR A 96 -0.93 -8.67 6.11
N TYR A 97 -2.23 -8.45 6.30
CA TYR A 97 -2.80 -8.14 7.63
C TYR A 97 -3.12 -9.40 8.45
N ILE A 98 -3.01 -10.59 7.86
CA ILE A 98 -3.40 -11.87 8.46
C ILE A 98 -2.18 -12.80 8.48
N GLU A 99 -1.29 -12.62 9.44
CA GLU A 99 -0.11 -13.47 9.66
C GLU A 99 -0.10 -14.03 11.08
N CYS A 100 0.33 -15.28 11.24
CA CYS A 100 0.56 -15.86 12.57
C CYS A 100 1.81 -15.24 13.19
N ASP A 101 1.95 -15.26 14.51
CA ASP A 101 3.09 -14.62 15.19
C ASP A 101 4.44 -15.15 14.70
N LYS A 102 4.52 -16.44 14.35
CA LYS A 102 5.72 -17.05 13.74
C LYS A 102 6.10 -16.39 12.41
N HIS A 103 5.11 -15.97 11.63
CA HIS A 103 5.30 -15.30 10.35
C HIS A 103 4.99 -13.80 10.42
N ASN A 104 4.79 -13.20 11.59
CA ASN A 104 4.65 -11.75 11.73
C ASN A 104 6.00 -11.18 12.20
N VAL A 105 7.01 -11.38 11.37
CA VAL A 105 8.42 -11.10 11.68
C VAL A 105 9.08 -10.31 10.56
N CYS A 106 10.06 -9.49 10.93
CA CYS A 106 10.87 -8.69 10.02
C CYS A 106 11.44 -9.57 8.91
N ALA A 107 11.25 -9.16 7.65
CA ALA A 107 11.70 -9.91 6.49
C ALA A 107 13.23 -10.10 6.46
N SER A 108 13.99 -9.15 7.00
CA SER A 108 15.47 -9.16 6.94
C SER A 108 16.11 -9.83 8.16
N CYS A 109 15.63 -9.57 9.38
CA CYS A 109 16.26 -10.08 10.61
C CYS A 109 15.40 -11.05 11.45
N GLY A 110 14.12 -11.22 11.11
CA GLY A 110 13.23 -12.15 11.80
C GLY A 110 12.74 -11.71 13.19
N CYS A 111 12.97 -10.45 13.61
CA CYS A 111 12.42 -9.95 14.87
C CYS A 111 10.88 -9.83 14.80
N SER A 112 10.21 -10.02 15.94
CA SER A 112 8.76 -9.88 16.05
C SER A 112 8.34 -8.41 16.17
N ARG A 113 7.13 -8.08 15.73
CA ARG A 113 6.53 -6.74 15.92
C ARG A 113 6.49 -6.30 17.39
N SER A 114 6.33 -7.24 18.32
CA SER A 114 6.33 -6.94 19.77
C SER A 114 7.67 -6.43 20.29
N GLN A 115 8.75 -6.60 19.54
CA GLN A 115 10.10 -6.17 19.89
C GLN A 115 10.45 -4.78 19.30
N LEU A 116 9.54 -4.16 18.54
CA LEU A 116 9.78 -2.88 17.88
C LEU A 116 9.50 -1.71 18.83
N THR A 117 10.40 -0.74 18.81
CA THR A 117 10.21 0.57 19.45
C THR A 117 9.61 1.60 18.50
N GLU A 118 9.70 1.35 17.18
CA GLU A 118 9.31 2.27 16.13
C GLU A 118 8.46 1.57 15.07
N ALA A 119 7.70 2.35 14.29
CA ALA A 119 6.86 1.81 13.23
C ALA A 119 7.71 1.08 12.17
N PRO A 120 7.33 -0.14 11.75
CA PRO A 120 8.03 -0.86 10.70
C PRO A 120 7.69 -0.32 9.32
N TRP A 121 8.58 -0.54 8.36
CA TRP A 121 8.39 -0.17 6.96
C TRP A 121 7.80 -1.35 6.17
N GLY A 122 6.81 -1.08 5.33
CA GLY A 122 6.25 -2.10 4.44
C GLY A 122 7.16 -2.33 3.23
N GLY A 123 7.25 -3.58 2.78
CA GLY A 123 8.02 -3.94 1.59
C GLY A 123 7.40 -5.15 0.88
N LYS A 124 7.98 -5.49 -0.27
CA LYS A 124 7.50 -6.59 -1.13
C LYS A 124 7.49 -7.95 -0.42
N ASN A 125 8.43 -8.20 0.49
CA ASN A 125 8.53 -9.47 1.22
C ASN A 125 7.90 -9.41 2.63
N GLY A 126 6.99 -8.47 2.85
CA GLY A 126 6.43 -8.13 4.16
C GLY A 126 7.13 -6.91 4.76
N TRP A 127 7.03 -6.76 6.08
CA TRP A 127 7.56 -5.59 6.76
C TRP A 127 9.03 -5.77 7.19
N VAL A 128 9.75 -4.66 7.30
CA VAL A 128 11.12 -4.60 7.81
C VAL A 128 11.20 -3.66 9.01
N CYS A 129 12.01 -4.01 10.01
CA CYS A 129 12.24 -3.13 11.14
C CYS A 129 13.11 -1.94 10.73
N LYS A 130 12.95 -0.79 11.40
CA LYS A 130 13.70 0.42 11.08
C LYS A 130 15.22 0.22 10.99
N PRO A 131 15.90 -0.49 11.92
CA PRO A 131 17.33 -0.75 11.77
C PRO A 131 17.71 -1.56 10.52
N CYS A 132 16.81 -2.41 10.00
CA CYS A 132 17.06 -3.10 8.73
C CYS A 132 16.78 -2.20 7.54
N ALA A 133 15.70 -1.41 7.59
CA ALA A 133 15.41 -0.40 6.58
C ALA A 133 16.55 0.62 6.44
N ASP A 134 17.09 1.13 7.54
CA ASP A 134 18.18 2.10 7.55
C ASP A 134 19.49 1.50 6.97
N LYS A 135 19.73 0.20 7.20
CA LYS A 135 20.88 -0.51 6.61
C LYS A 135 20.70 -0.69 5.10
N GLU A 136 19.52 -1.11 4.68
CA GLU A 136 19.17 -1.27 3.26
C GLU A 136 19.26 0.08 2.54
N ASP A 137 18.77 1.15 3.18
CA ASP A 137 18.86 2.54 2.71
C ASP A 137 20.31 3.00 2.58
N THR A 138 21.14 2.77 3.60
CA THR A 138 22.57 3.12 3.57
C THR A 138 23.29 2.38 2.45
N ALA A 139 23.09 1.07 2.33
CA ALA A 139 23.70 0.26 1.28
C ALA A 139 23.25 0.70 -0.13
N ARG A 140 21.97 1.10 -0.27
CA ARG A 140 21.44 1.65 -1.51
C ARG A 140 22.11 2.98 -1.87
N LYS A 141 22.29 3.88 -0.89
CA LYS A 141 22.98 5.17 -1.07
C LYS A 141 24.45 4.99 -1.43
N GLU A 142 25.16 4.10 -0.75
CA GLU A 142 26.55 3.76 -1.07
C GLU A 142 26.68 3.24 -2.51
N LYS A 143 25.84 2.28 -2.90
CA LYS A 143 25.80 1.77 -4.28
C LYS A 143 25.46 2.86 -5.30
N ALA A 144 24.63 3.84 -4.92
CA ALA A 144 24.30 4.96 -5.78
C ALA A 144 25.51 5.88 -6.02
N LEU A 145 26.32 6.12 -5.01
CA LEU A 145 27.55 6.91 -5.11
C LEU A 145 28.66 6.15 -5.84
N GLU A 146 28.75 4.82 -5.66
CA GLU A 146 29.71 3.99 -6.40
C GLU A 146 29.48 4.03 -7.92
N ARG A 147 28.22 4.12 -8.39
CA ARG A 147 27.89 4.23 -9.82
C ARG A 147 28.55 5.42 -10.50
N VAL A 148 28.85 6.48 -9.75
CA VAL A 148 29.38 7.75 -10.25
C VAL A 148 30.76 8.07 -9.67
N ALA A 149 31.43 7.09 -9.04
CA ALA A 149 32.72 7.33 -8.38
C ALA A 149 33.79 7.90 -9.31
N ASP A 150 33.80 7.46 -10.58
CA ASP A 150 34.73 7.91 -11.61
C ASP A 150 34.11 8.96 -12.56
N TYR A 151 32.90 9.44 -12.27
CA TYR A 151 32.20 10.41 -13.09
C TYR A 151 32.50 11.83 -12.63
N GLU A 152 33.03 12.65 -13.53
CA GLU A 152 33.19 14.09 -13.31
C GLU A 152 31.90 14.79 -13.74
N TYR A 153 31.27 15.51 -12.80
CA TYR A 153 30.02 16.22 -13.05
C TYR A 153 30.20 17.30 -14.13
N ASN A 154 29.33 17.24 -15.14
CA ASN A 154 29.14 18.28 -16.12
C ASN A 154 27.66 18.67 -16.18
N GLU A 155 27.35 19.96 -16.08
CA GLU A 155 25.98 20.49 -16.15
C GLU A 155 25.29 20.14 -17.47
N TRP A 156 26.05 20.06 -18.56
CA TRP A 156 25.52 19.75 -19.89
C TRP A 156 25.06 18.30 -20.03
N ASP A 157 25.51 17.40 -19.17
CA ASP A 157 25.06 15.99 -19.15
C ASP A 157 23.60 15.85 -18.65
N PHE A 158 23.07 16.90 -18.00
CA PHE A 158 21.73 16.94 -17.43
C PHE A 158 20.84 18.02 -18.07
N TYR A 159 21.35 18.71 -19.08
CA TYR A 159 20.64 19.79 -19.75
C TYR A 159 19.69 19.24 -20.84
N SER A 160 18.39 19.47 -20.68
CA SER A 160 17.36 19.12 -21.67
C SER A 160 17.29 17.61 -22.01
N ASN A 161 17.41 16.74 -20.99
CA ASN A 161 17.24 15.30 -21.15
C ASN A 161 15.77 14.89 -21.27
N ASP A 162 15.49 13.79 -21.97
CA ASP A 162 14.14 13.21 -22.09
C ASP A 162 13.66 12.56 -20.77
N GLU A 163 14.58 12.20 -19.89
CA GLU A 163 14.31 11.56 -18.60
C GLU A 163 14.87 12.40 -17.45
N ILE A 164 14.13 12.46 -16.33
CA ILE A 164 14.62 13.10 -15.11
C ILE A 164 15.76 12.25 -14.56
N THR A 165 16.97 12.78 -14.58
CA THR A 165 18.16 12.07 -14.12
C THR A 165 18.77 12.80 -12.93
N CYS A 166 18.99 12.10 -11.83
CA CYS A 166 19.64 12.68 -10.67
C CYS A 166 21.10 13.09 -11.01
N PRO A 167 21.49 14.35 -10.80
CA PRO A 167 22.86 14.80 -11.08
C PRO A 167 23.91 14.18 -10.16
N HIS A 168 23.49 13.69 -8.99
CA HIS A 168 24.39 13.14 -7.96
C HIS A 168 24.68 11.65 -8.10
N CYS A 169 23.81 10.87 -8.73
CA CYS A 169 23.99 9.42 -8.82
C CYS A 169 23.56 8.80 -10.16
N LYS A 170 23.16 9.65 -11.13
CA LYS A 170 22.67 9.25 -12.45
C LYS A 170 21.49 8.27 -12.43
N ALA A 171 20.75 8.19 -11.32
CA ALA A 171 19.51 7.44 -11.27
C ALA A 171 18.45 8.14 -12.10
N ILE A 172 17.76 7.37 -12.95
CA ILE A 172 16.54 7.82 -13.64
C ILE A 172 15.42 7.85 -12.60
N ILE A 173 14.69 8.95 -12.55
CA ILE A 173 13.62 9.21 -11.59
C ILE A 173 12.30 9.24 -12.35
N GLU A 174 11.35 8.41 -11.92
CA GLU A 174 9.98 8.49 -12.41
C GLU A 174 9.35 9.80 -11.88
N SER A 175 8.77 10.57 -12.80
CA SER A 175 8.12 11.83 -12.49
C SER A 175 6.65 11.61 -12.17
N ASP A 176 6.19 12.06 -11.01
CA ASP A 176 4.76 12.31 -10.75
C ASP A 176 4.34 13.71 -11.25
N CYS A 177 5.22 14.44 -11.94
CA CYS A 177 4.89 15.75 -12.49
C CYS A 177 3.94 15.56 -13.67
N ASP A 178 2.65 15.78 -13.42
CA ASP A 178 1.68 16.00 -14.49
C ASP A 178 2.16 17.20 -15.31
N ASP A 179 2.23 16.98 -16.62
CA ASP A 179 2.84 17.84 -17.63
C ASP A 179 2.65 19.36 -17.35
N TYR A 180 3.73 20.13 -17.47
CA TYR A 180 3.82 21.61 -17.55
C TYR A 180 4.15 22.45 -16.29
N GLU A 181 4.19 21.93 -15.06
CA GLU A 181 4.35 22.79 -13.86
C GLU A 181 5.63 22.60 -13.01
N CYS A 182 6.55 21.73 -13.39
CA CYS A 182 7.82 21.58 -12.66
C CYS A 182 8.84 22.66 -13.05
N ASP A 183 8.73 23.87 -12.50
CA ASP A 183 9.69 24.96 -12.69
C ASP A 183 10.43 25.25 -11.38
N SER A 184 11.72 24.91 -11.33
CA SER A 184 12.59 25.08 -10.15
C SER A 184 12.10 24.33 -8.91
N ASP A 185 11.57 23.12 -9.10
CA ASP A 185 11.13 22.25 -8.00
C ASP A 185 12.33 21.58 -7.34
N ASP A 186 12.48 21.75 -6.03
CA ASP A 186 13.40 20.95 -5.22
C ASP A 186 12.90 19.50 -5.13
N ARG A 187 13.70 18.55 -5.62
CA ARG A 187 13.40 17.12 -5.60
C ARG A 187 14.47 16.35 -4.85
N GLU A 188 14.06 15.47 -3.95
CA GLU A 188 14.96 14.53 -3.30
C GLU A 188 15.07 13.25 -4.13
N CYS A 189 16.30 12.86 -4.49
CA CYS A 189 16.52 11.60 -5.18
C CYS A 189 16.35 10.44 -4.20
N HIS A 190 15.38 9.56 -4.44
CA HIS A 190 15.19 8.35 -3.64
C HIS A 190 16.50 7.56 -3.52
N ASP A 191 17.24 7.37 -4.62
CA ASP A 191 18.43 6.50 -4.71
C ASP A 191 19.67 6.96 -3.93
N CYS A 192 19.94 8.27 -3.81
CA CYS A 192 21.11 8.77 -3.08
C CYS A 192 20.77 9.69 -1.90
N GLY A 193 19.51 10.14 -1.79
CA GLY A 193 19.04 11.05 -0.74
C GLY A 193 19.49 12.50 -0.89
N ASN A 194 20.14 12.86 -2.00
CA ASN A 194 20.50 14.26 -2.28
C ASN A 194 19.34 14.99 -2.94
N THR A 195 19.21 16.28 -2.64
CA THR A 195 18.28 17.19 -3.30
C THR A 195 18.90 17.78 -4.56
N PHE A 196 18.09 18.00 -5.59
CA PHE A 196 18.45 18.71 -6.80
C PHE A 196 17.25 19.51 -7.32
N GLU A 197 17.53 20.55 -8.08
CA GLU A 197 16.51 21.40 -8.71
C GLU A 197 16.10 20.80 -10.06
N LEU A 198 14.80 20.73 -10.32
CA LEU A 198 14.22 20.24 -11.56
C LEU A 198 13.51 21.37 -12.31
N THR A 199 13.86 21.56 -13.59
CA THR A 199 13.17 22.48 -14.50
C THR A 199 12.70 21.74 -15.75
N ALA A 200 11.38 21.70 -15.96
CA ALA A 200 10.76 21.12 -17.14
C ALA A 200 10.68 22.13 -18.28
N VAL A 201 11.48 21.93 -19.32
CA VAL A 201 11.51 22.80 -20.50
C VAL A 201 10.54 22.26 -21.55
N HIS A 202 9.42 22.95 -21.79
CA HIS A 202 8.44 22.59 -22.80
C HIS A 202 8.56 23.45 -24.06
N THR A 203 8.51 22.83 -25.24
CA THR A 203 8.48 23.54 -26.53
C THR A 203 7.16 23.26 -27.26
N VAL A 204 6.30 24.27 -27.39
CA VAL A 204 5.02 24.16 -28.10
C VAL A 204 5.10 24.85 -29.46
N THR A 205 4.77 24.13 -30.54
CA THR A 205 4.73 24.69 -31.90
C THR A 205 3.35 24.50 -32.54
N TRP A 206 2.88 25.52 -33.26
CA TRP A 206 1.53 25.58 -33.81
C TRP A 206 1.56 25.75 -35.33
N THR A 207 0.70 25.02 -36.04
CA THR A 207 0.45 25.23 -37.47
C THR A 207 -1.04 25.37 -37.70
N THR A 208 -1.46 26.41 -38.42
CA THR A 208 -2.87 26.66 -38.73
C THR A 208 -3.07 26.69 -40.25
N LYS A 209 -4.28 26.31 -40.68
CA LYS A 209 -4.71 26.38 -42.09
C LYS A 209 -6.08 27.05 -42.16
N ARG A 210 -6.31 27.82 -43.21
CA ARG A 210 -7.62 28.43 -43.51
C ARG A 210 -8.59 27.33 -43.98
N LYS A 211 -9.82 27.34 -43.49
CA LYS A 211 -10.93 26.59 -44.11
C LYS A 211 -11.51 27.44 -45.22
N ASP A 212 -11.49 26.92 -46.45
CA ASP A 212 -12.29 27.51 -47.51
C ASP A 212 -13.76 27.15 -47.23
N GLU A 213 -14.62 28.17 -47.12
CA GLU A 213 -16.07 27.94 -47.08
C GLU A 213 -16.47 27.37 -48.44
N ALA A 214 -17.10 26.19 -48.44
CA ALA A 214 -17.62 25.57 -49.64
C ALA A 214 -18.66 26.53 -50.28
N ALA A 215 -18.33 27.05 -51.46
CA ALA A 215 -19.23 27.82 -52.31
C ALA A 215 -20.29 26.92 -52.97
#